data_AF-A0A9D0BX48-F1
#
_entry.id   AF-A0A9D0BX48-F1
#
_cell.length_a   1.000
_cell.length_b   1.000
_cell.length_c   1.000
_cell.angle_alpha   90.00
_cell.angle_beta   90.00
_cell.angle_gamma   90.00
#
_symmetry.space_group_name_H-M   'P 1'
#
loop_
_entity.id
_entity.type
_entity.pdbx_description
1 polymer ?
#
loop_
_entity_poly.entity_id
_entity_poly.type
_entity_poly.pdbx_seq_one_letter_code
_entity_poly.pdbx_strand_id
1 'polypeptide(L)'
;MDQIARQVVSNLKNKTTSPDTGVEFSDLTAGIFPDLDSAVDAAFAAQKNLMELSLEKREEIIASIRKKMLQFSEELATDAVTETGLGRFEDKIEKNRLVTTKTPGTEDLLTGAKSGDRGLTIYERAPYGVIGAITPSTNPTSTIICNTIGMVAAGNSVVF
;
A
#
# COMPACT_ATOMS: atom_id res chain seq x y z
N MET A 1 -10.47 -45.92 -3.25
CA MET A 1 -9.89 -44.56 -3.13
C MET A 1 -10.12 -43.70 -4.36
N ASP A 2 -10.15 -44.26 -5.58
CA ASP A 2 -10.38 -43.50 -6.82
C ASP A 2 -11.76 -42.85 -6.98
N GLN A 3 -12.79 -43.39 -6.33
CA GLN A 3 -14.15 -42.85 -6.43
C GLN A 3 -14.31 -41.51 -5.69
N ILE A 4 -13.62 -41.37 -4.55
CA ILE A 4 -13.62 -40.13 -3.74
C ILE A 4 -12.82 -39.05 -4.46
N ALA A 5 -11.68 -39.38 -5.06
CA ALA A 5 -10.86 -38.45 -5.83
C ALA A 5 -11.63 -37.87 -7.04
N ARG A 6 -12.38 -38.72 -7.76
CA ARG A 6 -13.23 -38.26 -8.88
C ARG A 6 -14.40 -37.39 -8.41
N GLN A 7 -14.97 -37.70 -7.26
CA GLN A 7 -16.07 -36.93 -6.69
C GLN A 7 -15.60 -35.55 -6.20
N VAL A 8 -14.38 -35.46 -5.65
CA VAL A 8 -13.74 -34.18 -5.27
C VAL A 8 -13.40 -33.33 -6.51
N VAL A 9 -12.86 -33.93 -7.58
CA VAL A 9 -12.56 -33.23 -8.83
C VAL A 9 -13.83 -32.77 -9.55
N SER A 10 -14.89 -33.59 -9.53
CA SER A 10 -16.22 -33.20 -10.05
C SER A 10 -16.83 -32.04 -9.25
N ASN A 11 -16.67 -32.05 -7.92
CA ASN A 11 -17.16 -30.98 -7.06
C ASN A 11 -16.35 -29.69 -7.22
N LEU A 12 -15.06 -29.76 -7.56
CA LEU A 12 -14.22 -28.60 -7.88
C LEU A 12 -14.58 -27.97 -9.22
N LYS A 13 -14.92 -28.79 -10.24
CA LYS A 13 -15.38 -28.30 -11.56
C LYS A 13 -16.78 -27.68 -11.52
N ASN A 14 -17.65 -28.16 -10.63
CA ASN A 14 -18.99 -27.59 -10.44
C ASN A 14 -19.02 -26.35 -9.53
N LYS A 15 -17.91 -26.02 -8.84
CA LYS A 15 -17.80 -24.82 -7.99
C LYS A 15 -17.22 -23.59 -8.70
N THR A 16 -16.99 -23.69 -10.01
CA THR A 16 -16.48 -22.57 -10.84
C THR A 16 -17.58 -21.73 -11.48
N THR A 17 -18.85 -22.01 -11.22
CA THR A 17 -19.92 -21.04 -11.43
C THR A 17 -20.13 -20.31 -10.11
N SER A 18 -19.52 -19.13 -9.99
CA SER A 18 -19.84 -18.16 -8.95
C SER A 18 -21.37 -18.07 -8.83
N PRO A 19 -21.95 -18.15 -7.63
CA PRO A 19 -23.31 -17.69 -7.46
C PRO A 19 -23.28 -16.20 -7.81
N ASP A 20 -24.00 -15.86 -8.87
CA ASP A 20 -24.45 -14.50 -9.15
C ASP A 20 -25.38 -14.11 -7.99
N THR A 21 -24.79 -13.83 -6.83
CA THR A 21 -25.43 -12.99 -5.84
C THR A 21 -25.46 -11.63 -6.50
N GLY A 22 -26.60 -11.32 -7.12
CA GLY A 22 -26.98 -10.01 -7.64
C GLY A 22 -27.01 -8.98 -6.52
N VAL A 23 -25.85 -8.73 -5.93
CA VAL A 23 -25.49 -7.47 -5.34
C VAL A 23 -25.17 -6.61 -6.56
N GLU A 24 -26.12 -5.76 -6.95
CA GLU A 24 -25.78 -4.63 -7.78
C GLU A 24 -24.68 -3.87 -7.03
N PHE A 25 -23.43 -4.06 -7.44
CA PHE A 25 -22.36 -3.13 -7.12
C PHE A 25 -22.75 -1.84 -7.83
N SER A 26 -23.51 -1.00 -7.14
CA SER A 26 -23.82 0.36 -7.57
C SER A 26 -22.50 0.99 -7.99
N ASP A 27 -22.36 1.26 -9.29
CA ASP A 27 -21.25 1.95 -9.94
C ASP A 27 -19.93 1.93 -9.13
N LEU A 28 -19.09 0.92 -9.39
CA LEU A 28 -17.67 0.91 -9.02
C LEU A 28 -16.87 2.04 -9.73
N THR A 29 -17.47 3.19 -9.96
CA THR A 29 -16.90 4.36 -10.64
C THR A 29 -15.93 5.16 -9.75
N ALA A 30 -15.63 4.69 -8.53
CA ALA A 30 -14.74 5.39 -7.60
C ALA A 30 -13.24 5.10 -7.82
N GLY A 31 -12.90 4.06 -8.60
CA GLY A 31 -11.51 3.72 -8.91
C GLY A 31 -10.97 4.49 -10.12
N ILE A 32 -9.67 4.81 -10.11
CA ILE A 32 -8.98 5.40 -11.27
C ILE A 32 -8.87 4.38 -12.42
N PHE A 33 -8.81 3.09 -12.08
CA PHE A 33 -8.64 1.98 -13.02
C PHE A 33 -9.95 1.18 -13.17
N PRO A 34 -10.22 0.61 -14.36
CA PRO A 34 -11.47 -0.11 -14.63
C PRO A 34 -11.60 -1.43 -13.87
N ASP A 35 -10.48 -2.04 -13.47
CA ASP A 35 -10.44 -3.30 -12.75
C ASP A 35 -9.16 -3.42 -11.89
N LEU A 36 -9.08 -4.48 -11.09
CA LEU A 36 -7.94 -4.73 -10.22
C LEU A 36 -6.65 -5.02 -11.01
N ASP A 37 -6.73 -5.80 -12.08
CA ASP A 37 -5.56 -6.21 -12.86
C ASP A 37 -4.88 -4.99 -13.49
N SER A 38 -5.67 -4.07 -14.06
CA SER A 38 -5.19 -2.80 -14.60
C SER A 38 -4.58 -1.88 -13.53
N ALA A 39 -5.12 -1.87 -12.31
CA ALA A 39 -4.51 -1.14 -11.18
C ALA A 39 -3.15 -1.74 -10.79
N VAL A 40 -3.04 -3.06 -10.76
CA VAL A 40 -1.79 -3.78 -10.45
C VAL A 40 -0.76 -3.58 -11.56
N ASP A 41 -1.17 -3.64 -12.84
CA ASP A 41 -0.30 -3.39 -13.99
C ASP A 41 0.25 -1.96 -13.99
N ALA A 42 -0.60 -0.98 -13.68
CA ALA A 42 -0.18 0.41 -13.53
C ALA A 42 0.79 0.59 -12.36
N ALA A 43 0.51 -0.05 -11.22
CA ALA A 43 1.41 -0.03 -10.06
C ALA A 43 2.77 -0.70 -10.37
N PHE A 44 2.77 -1.77 -11.18
CA PHE A 44 3.99 -2.43 -11.63
C PHE A 44 4.82 -1.53 -12.54
N ALA A 45 4.20 -0.86 -13.50
CA ALA A 45 4.87 0.12 -14.36
C ALA A 45 5.43 1.30 -13.55
N ALA A 46 4.64 1.84 -12.61
CA ALA A 46 5.06 2.94 -11.75
C ALA A 46 6.24 2.55 -10.85
N GLN A 47 6.27 1.31 -10.34
CA GLN A 47 7.37 0.81 -9.51
C GLN A 47 8.69 0.78 -10.27
N LYS A 48 8.68 0.36 -11.54
CA LYS A 48 9.88 0.39 -12.39
C LYS A 48 10.39 1.81 -12.57
N ASN A 49 9.50 2.75 -12.91
CA ASN A 49 9.86 4.16 -13.06
C ASN A 49 10.41 4.74 -11.74
N LEU A 50 9.83 4.38 -10.59
CA LEU A 50 10.31 4.82 -9.27
C LEU A 50 11.71 4.30 -8.94
N MET A 51 12.09 3.13 -9.47
CA MET A 51 13.41 2.53 -9.29
C MET A 51 14.48 3.14 -10.20
N GLU A 52 14.09 3.81 -11.29
CA GLU A 52 15.00 4.59 -12.12
C GLU A 52 15.35 5.95 -11.48
N LEU A 53 14.56 6.41 -10.49
CA LEU A 53 14.81 7.65 -9.77
C LEU A 53 15.89 7.50 -8.71
N SER A 54 16.60 8.60 -8.43
CA SER A 54 17.53 8.69 -7.30
C SER A 54 16.80 8.67 -5.96
N LEU A 55 17.52 8.31 -4.89
CA LEU A 55 17.00 8.42 -3.52
C LEU A 55 16.61 9.86 -3.16
N GLU A 56 17.37 10.85 -3.64
CA GLU A 56 17.04 12.27 -3.45
C GLU A 56 15.68 12.61 -4.08
N LYS A 57 15.43 12.15 -5.31
CA LYS A 57 14.13 12.40 -5.96
C LYS A 57 12.98 11.71 -5.23
N ARG A 58 13.25 10.53 -4.68
CA ARG A 58 12.29 9.81 -3.84
C ARG A 58 12.01 10.56 -2.54
N GLU A 59 13.02 11.18 -1.95
CA GLU A 59 12.85 12.04 -0.76
C GLU A 59 12.00 13.28 -1.08
N GLU A 60 12.16 13.90 -2.26
CA GLU A 60 11.28 14.99 -2.69
C GLU A 60 9.81 14.55 -2.80
N ILE A 61 9.56 13.34 -3.34
CA ILE A 61 8.22 12.75 -3.42
C ILE A 61 7.63 12.58 -2.02
N ILE A 62 8.40 11.99 -1.10
CA ILE A 62 7.98 11.78 0.29
C ILE A 62 7.72 13.12 0.98
N ALA A 63 8.60 14.11 0.81
CA ALA A 63 8.42 15.44 1.39
C ALA A 63 7.12 16.11 0.88
N SER A 64 6.79 15.93 -0.41
CA SER A 64 5.53 16.41 -0.99
C SER A 64 4.31 15.71 -0.37
N ILE A 65 4.37 14.37 -0.23
CA ILE A 65 3.34 13.59 0.45
C ILE A 65 3.15 14.11 1.89
N ARG A 66 4.24 14.23 2.65
CA ARG A 66 4.18 14.72 4.04
C ARG A 66 3.56 16.11 4.13
N LYS A 67 3.99 17.04 3.27
CA LYS A 67 3.44 18.40 3.23
C LYS A 67 1.93 18.39 2.97
N LYS A 68 1.47 17.58 2.03
CA LYS A 68 0.04 17.48 1.69
C LYS A 68 -0.77 16.81 2.78
N MET A 69 -0.27 15.73 3.38
CA MET A 69 -0.98 15.05 4.46
C MET A 69 -1.10 15.91 5.72
N LEU A 70 -0.12 16.78 6.00
CA LEU A 70 -0.26 17.80 7.04
C LEU A 70 -1.29 18.87 6.68
N GLN A 71 -1.28 19.34 5.43
CA GLN A 71 -2.22 20.37 4.94
C GLN A 71 -3.69 19.91 5.06
N PHE A 72 -3.97 18.65 4.75
CA PHE A 72 -5.33 18.10 4.70
C PHE A 72 -5.69 17.26 5.94
N SER A 73 -4.87 17.29 6.99
CA SER A 73 -5.04 16.40 8.15
C SER A 73 -6.40 16.53 8.85
N GLU A 74 -6.94 17.74 8.93
CA GLU A 74 -8.25 18.04 9.56
C GLU A 74 -9.42 17.57 8.70
N GLU A 75 -9.37 17.83 7.39
CA GLU A 75 -10.39 17.37 6.44
C GLU A 75 -10.48 15.84 6.45
N LEU A 76 -9.33 15.17 6.31
CA LEU A 76 -9.24 13.71 6.37
C LEU A 76 -9.74 13.14 7.70
N ALA A 77 -9.49 13.82 8.82
CA ALA A 77 -10.00 13.39 10.13
C ALA A 77 -11.51 13.55 10.24
N THR A 78 -12.06 14.64 9.69
CA THR A 78 -13.52 14.89 9.65
C THR A 78 -14.20 13.80 8.85
N ASP A 79 -13.72 13.54 7.64
CA ASP A 79 -14.30 12.55 6.73
C ASP A 79 -14.24 11.16 7.35
N ALA A 80 -13.10 10.79 7.95
CA ALA A 80 -12.95 9.49 8.60
C ALA A 80 -13.91 9.29 9.77
N VAL A 81 -14.21 10.31 10.57
CA VAL A 81 -15.20 10.19 11.67
C VAL A 81 -16.62 10.14 11.10
N THR A 82 -16.93 11.02 10.14
CA THR A 82 -18.27 11.11 9.53
C THR A 82 -18.64 9.81 8.82
N GLU A 83 -17.71 9.20 8.09
CA GLU A 83 -17.95 7.96 7.34
C GLU A 83 -18.01 6.73 8.27
N THR A 84 -17.05 6.59 9.19
CA THR A 84 -16.91 5.36 9.98
C THR A 84 -17.70 5.37 11.29
N GLY A 85 -17.99 6.55 11.84
CA GLY A 85 -18.55 6.72 13.19
C GLY A 85 -17.58 6.31 14.32
N LEU A 86 -16.30 6.06 14.01
CA LEU A 86 -15.33 5.53 14.98
C LEU A 86 -14.29 6.57 15.41
N GLY A 87 -14.05 6.64 16.72
CA GLY A 87 -12.99 7.45 17.32
C GLY A 87 -13.38 8.91 17.52
N ARG A 88 -12.39 9.75 17.86
CA ARG A 88 -12.55 11.18 18.09
C ARG A 88 -11.80 11.96 17.02
N PHE A 89 -12.37 13.09 16.61
CA PHE A 89 -11.82 13.94 15.56
C PHE A 89 -10.40 14.43 15.90
N GLU A 90 -10.22 14.94 17.11
CA GLU A 90 -8.96 15.52 17.58
C GLU A 90 -7.83 14.48 17.63
N ASP A 91 -8.15 13.27 18.11
CA ASP A 91 -7.19 12.16 18.13
C ASP A 91 -6.77 11.74 16.72
N LYS A 92 -7.70 11.79 15.74
CA LYS A 92 -7.38 11.44 14.36
C LYS A 92 -6.50 12.48 13.70
N ILE A 93 -6.66 13.77 14.01
CA ILE A 93 -5.74 14.83 13.56
C ILE A 93 -4.34 14.55 14.07
N GLU A 94 -4.19 14.36 15.38
CA GLU A 94 -2.87 14.11 15.98
C GLU A 94 -2.26 12.80 15.47
N LYS A 95 -3.08 11.78 15.23
CA LYS A 95 -2.62 10.54 14.64
C LYS A 95 -2.13 10.71 13.20
N ASN A 96 -2.88 11.43 12.35
CA ASN A 96 -2.47 11.76 10.99
C ASN A 96 -1.16 12.56 11.00
N ARG A 97 -1.05 13.57 11.89
CA ARG A 97 0.19 14.34 12.10
C ARG A 97 1.36 13.46 12.54
N LEU A 98 1.12 12.53 13.47
CA LEU A 98 2.13 11.63 13.99
C LEU A 98 2.68 10.74 12.88
N VAL A 99 1.83 10.01 12.15
CA VAL A 99 2.29 9.13 11.06
C VAL A 99 2.96 9.94 9.95
N THR A 100 2.43 11.11 9.63
CA THR A 100 3.02 11.98 8.60
C THR A 100 4.42 12.48 8.97
N THR A 101 4.72 12.68 10.25
CA THR A 101 6.01 13.25 10.69
C THR A 101 6.99 12.22 11.24
N LYS A 102 6.52 11.03 11.62
CA LYS A 102 7.31 10.00 12.33
C LYS A 102 7.44 8.68 11.58
N THR A 103 6.64 8.42 10.54
CA THR A 103 6.90 7.27 9.68
C THR A 103 8.27 7.43 9.02
N PRO A 104 9.19 6.45 9.13
CA PRO A 104 10.50 6.50 8.48
C PRO A 104 10.37 6.59 6.95
N GLY A 105 11.19 7.43 6.35
CA GLY A 105 11.34 7.59 4.90
C GLY A 105 12.60 6.90 4.37
N THR A 106 13.34 7.60 3.48
CA THR A 106 14.55 7.05 2.86
C THR A 106 15.73 6.95 3.82
N GLU A 107 15.66 7.60 5.00
CA GLU A 107 16.69 7.55 6.03
C GLU A 107 16.96 6.14 6.57
N ASP A 108 15.99 5.24 6.44
CA ASP A 108 16.13 3.83 6.82
C ASP A 108 16.87 2.99 5.75
N LEU A 109 17.10 3.52 4.55
CA LEU A 109 17.82 2.84 3.47
C LEU A 109 19.33 3.00 3.59
N LEU A 110 19.87 2.56 4.72
CA LEU A 110 21.31 2.62 4.98
C LEU A 110 22.06 1.54 4.19
N THR A 111 23.02 1.97 3.37
CA THR A 111 24.03 1.08 2.77
C THR A 111 25.06 0.71 3.83
N GLY A 112 25.29 -0.59 4.01
CA GLY A 112 26.34 -1.09 4.88
C GLY A 112 27.48 -1.72 4.10
N ALA A 113 28.67 -1.66 4.66
CA ALA A 113 29.87 -2.24 4.06
C ALA A 113 30.70 -2.96 5.11
N LYS A 114 31.20 -4.15 4.76
CA LYS A 114 32.12 -4.93 5.57
C LYS A 114 33.38 -5.21 4.76
N SER A 115 34.52 -4.81 5.30
CA SER A 115 35.84 -5.08 4.71
C SER A 115 36.63 -6.04 5.60
N GLY A 116 37.51 -6.84 4.99
CA GLY A 116 38.46 -7.71 5.67
C GLY A 116 39.36 -8.45 4.69
N ASP A 117 40.11 -9.42 5.19
CA ASP A 117 41.12 -10.17 4.41
C ASP A 117 40.53 -10.92 3.19
N ARG A 118 39.20 -11.11 3.17
CA ARG A 118 38.46 -11.77 2.09
C ARG A 118 37.75 -10.78 1.15
N GLY A 119 38.11 -9.49 1.21
CA GLY A 119 37.60 -8.45 0.34
C GLY A 119 36.51 -7.57 0.98
N LEU A 120 35.80 -6.85 0.10
CA LEU A 120 34.75 -5.91 0.44
C LEU A 120 33.38 -6.51 0.12
N THR A 121 32.46 -6.47 1.08
CA THR A 121 31.04 -6.80 0.89
C THR A 121 30.20 -5.57 1.16
N ILE A 122 29.37 -5.18 0.19
CA ILE A 122 28.37 -4.12 0.33
C ILE A 122 27.01 -4.79 0.44
N TYR A 123 26.16 -4.30 1.34
CA TYR A 123 24.78 -4.75 1.48
C TYR A 123 23.83 -3.56 1.50
N GLU A 124 22.79 -3.67 0.68
CA GLU A 124 21.77 -2.64 0.46
C GLU A 124 20.39 -3.28 0.54
N ARG A 125 19.39 -2.46 0.84
CA ARG A 125 17.99 -2.90 0.90
C ARG A 125 17.36 -2.72 -0.48
N ALA A 126 16.81 -3.80 -1.04
CA ALA A 126 16.09 -3.77 -2.30
C ALA A 126 14.56 -3.80 -2.05
N PRO A 127 13.75 -3.19 -2.94
CA PRO A 127 12.29 -3.30 -2.88
C PRO A 127 11.81 -4.73 -3.13
N TYR A 128 10.59 -5.02 -2.68
CA TYR A 128 9.87 -6.23 -3.02
C TYR A 128 9.14 -6.11 -4.38
N GLY A 129 8.66 -4.91 -4.72
CA GLY A 129 7.92 -4.65 -5.96
C GLY A 129 6.56 -4.00 -5.69
N VAL A 130 5.48 -4.65 -6.10
CA VAL A 130 4.10 -4.17 -5.89
C VAL A 130 3.53 -4.80 -4.63
N ILE A 131 2.95 -3.98 -3.74
CA ILE A 131 2.36 -4.41 -2.48
C ILE A 131 0.84 -4.21 -2.52
N GLY A 132 0.07 -5.24 -2.18
CA GLY A 132 -1.36 -5.12 -1.88
C GLY A 132 -1.56 -4.80 -0.39
N ALA A 133 -2.26 -3.72 -0.06
CA ALA A 133 -2.38 -3.21 1.30
C ALA A 133 -3.84 -3.01 1.72
N ILE A 134 -4.36 -3.91 2.56
CA ILE A 134 -5.74 -3.82 3.06
C ILE A 134 -5.81 -2.85 4.23
N THR A 135 -6.65 -1.82 4.10
CA THR A 135 -6.78 -0.74 5.09
C THR A 135 -7.89 -1.03 6.10
N PRO A 136 -7.63 -0.96 7.42
CA PRO A 136 -8.66 -1.15 8.44
C PRO A 136 -9.53 0.10 8.65
N SER A 137 -10.82 -0.10 8.92
CA SER A 137 -11.79 0.99 9.14
C SER A 137 -11.59 1.79 10.43
N THR A 138 -10.81 1.27 11.39
CA THR A 138 -10.51 2.00 12.63
C THR A 138 -9.55 3.17 12.39
N ASN A 139 -8.70 3.07 11.35
CA ASN A 139 -7.58 3.98 11.09
C ASN A 139 -7.39 4.28 9.59
N PRO A 140 -8.46 4.60 8.85
CA PRO A 140 -8.45 4.57 7.38
C PRO A 140 -7.41 5.51 6.78
N THR A 141 -7.31 6.73 7.28
CA THR A 141 -6.37 7.74 6.79
C THR A 141 -4.94 7.44 7.22
N SER A 142 -4.72 7.24 8.52
CA SER A 142 -3.37 7.09 9.08
C SER A 142 -2.63 5.86 8.58
N THR A 143 -3.36 4.76 8.30
CA THR A 143 -2.76 3.55 7.72
C THR A 143 -2.31 3.78 6.29
N ILE A 144 -3.14 4.42 5.46
CA ILE A 144 -2.76 4.76 4.08
C ILE A 144 -1.54 5.67 4.07
N ILE A 145 -1.50 6.71 4.91
CA ILE A 145 -0.37 7.64 5.00
C ILE A 145 0.92 6.91 5.39
N CYS A 146 0.88 6.14 6.47
CA CYS A 146 2.04 5.42 6.99
C CYS A 146 2.58 4.42 5.95
N ASN A 147 1.70 3.60 5.39
CA ASN A 147 2.08 2.59 4.40
C ASN A 147 2.64 3.24 3.14
N THR A 148 2.01 4.31 2.64
CA THR A 148 2.48 5.01 1.45
C THR A 148 3.90 5.54 1.65
N ILE A 149 4.17 6.25 2.76
CA ILE A 149 5.50 6.82 3.02
C ILE A 149 6.57 5.72 3.03
N GLY A 150 6.39 4.68 3.86
CA GLY A 150 7.40 3.64 4.01
C GLY A 150 7.60 2.79 2.75
N MET A 151 6.51 2.43 2.07
CA MET A 151 6.57 1.58 0.87
C MET A 151 7.20 2.32 -0.31
N VAL A 152 6.79 3.58 -0.55
CA VAL A 152 7.36 4.41 -1.62
C VAL A 152 8.83 4.70 -1.31
N ALA A 153 9.19 5.01 -0.06
CA ALA A 153 10.58 5.21 0.35
C ALA A 153 11.46 4.01 0.03
N ALA A 154 10.98 2.80 0.33
CA ALA A 154 11.68 1.57 0.03
C ALA A 154 11.72 1.20 -1.48
N GLY A 155 11.07 1.97 -2.36
CA GLY A 155 11.06 1.74 -3.81
C GLY A 155 9.97 0.77 -4.29
N ASN A 156 8.92 0.59 -3.48
CA ASN A 156 7.76 -0.22 -3.84
C ASN A 156 6.65 0.68 -4.38
N SER A 157 5.74 0.09 -5.16
CA SER A 157 4.41 0.65 -5.36
C SER A 157 3.40 -0.08 -4.48
N VAL A 158 2.24 0.53 -4.26
CA VAL A 158 1.19 0.00 -3.41
C VAL A 158 -0.17 0.15 -4.06
N VAL A 159 -1.00 -0.89 -3.93
CA VAL A 159 -2.43 -0.91 -4.28
C VAL A 159 -3.21 -1.13 -2.99
N PHE A 160 -4.14 -0.23 -2.67
CA PHE A 160 -4.96 -0.27 -1.46
C PHE A 160 -6.34 -0.87 -1.73
#